data_AF-A0A1G8ESZ3-F1
#
_entry.id   AF-A0A1G8ESZ3-F1
#
_cell.length_a   1.000
_cell.length_b   1.000
_cell.length_c   1.000
_cell.angle_alpha   90.00
_cell.angle_beta   90.00
_cell.angle_gamma   90.00
#
_symmetry.space_group_name_H-M   'P 1'
#
loop_
_entity.id
_entity.type
_entity.pdbx_description
1 polymer ?
#
loop_
_entity_poly.entity_id
_entity_poly.type
_entity_poly.pdbx_seq_one_letter_code
_entity_poly.pdbx_strand_id
1 'polypeptide(L)'
;MEKLLHEARNRTVLLNSTREGLPLYTQLGFVARGQVSQHQAVLPAETVLATTPVGVHPMQAADGERVRQLDLAATGIDRTALLNALFAAGTTMVIDRGAGASAYASARERSKTVLRRACGVHGVRPSGARH
;
A
#
# COMPACT_ATOMS: atom_id res chain seq x y z
N MET A 1 14.03 -3.27 18.15
CA MET A 1 12.60 -3.22 17.78
C MET A 1 11.79 -2.41 18.78
N GLU A 2 11.84 -2.76 20.08
CA GLU A 2 11.07 -2.11 21.16
C GLU A 2 11.15 -0.58 21.18
N LYS A 3 12.34 0.02 21.03
CA LYS A 3 12.51 1.48 20.95
C LYS A 3 11.65 2.12 19.84
N LEU A 4 11.58 1.50 18.66
CA LEU A 4 10.75 1.97 17.54
C LEU A 4 9.25 1.88 17.88
N LEU A 5 8.84 0.82 18.58
CA LEU A 5 7.45 0.64 19.03
C LEU A 5 7.08 1.64 20.13
N HIS A 6 8.02 1.98 21.01
CA HIS A 6 7.86 3.03 22.01
C HIS A 6 7.73 4.42 21.35
N GLU A 7 8.56 4.72 20.35
CA GLU A 7 8.47 5.95 19.53
C GLU A 7 7.20 6.01 18.66
N ALA A 8 6.62 4.86 18.30
CA ALA A 8 5.31 4.82 17.63
C ALA A 8 4.17 5.37 18.52
N ARG A 9 4.30 5.26 19.86
CA ARG A 9 3.31 5.68 20.85
C ARG A 9 1.92 5.12 20.55
N ASN A 10 0.93 6.00 20.33
CA ASN A 10 -0.48 5.65 20.13
C ASN A 10 -0.83 5.39 18.65
N ARG A 11 0.17 5.32 17.75
CA ARG A 11 -0.06 5.04 16.32
C ARG A 11 -0.21 3.54 16.09
N THR A 12 -1.20 3.15 15.31
CA THR A 12 -1.34 1.78 14.80
C THR A 12 -0.10 1.42 13.97
N VAL A 13 0.69 0.46 14.45
CA VAL A 13 1.83 -0.08 13.69
C VAL A 13 1.36 -1.28 12.87
N LEU A 14 1.67 -1.27 11.57
CA LEU A 14 1.50 -2.39 10.67
C LEU A 14 2.86 -2.89 10.20
N LEU A 15 2.99 -4.21 10.04
CA LEU A 15 4.17 -4.85 9.47
C LEU A 15 3.80 -6.05 8.60
N ASN A 16 4.74 -6.43 7.74
CA ASN A 16 4.70 -7.67 6.97
C ASN A 16 5.72 -8.63 7.58
N SER A 17 5.25 -9.62 8.35
CA SER A 17 6.11 -10.68 8.87
C SER A 17 6.48 -11.69 7.77
N THR A 18 7.47 -12.54 8.00
CA THR A 18 7.56 -13.86 7.34
C THR A 18 6.84 -14.92 8.22
N ARG A 19 6.89 -16.21 7.85
CA ARG A 19 6.37 -17.29 8.73
C ARG A 19 7.22 -17.44 9.98
N GLU A 20 8.53 -17.30 9.81
CA GLU A 20 9.58 -17.46 10.81
C GLU A 20 9.60 -16.27 11.78
N GLY A 21 9.28 -15.05 11.29
CA GLY A 21 9.13 -13.85 12.13
C GLY A 21 7.82 -13.78 12.92
N LEU A 22 6.81 -14.61 12.59
CA LEU A 22 5.49 -14.52 13.20
C LEU A 22 5.51 -14.72 14.73
N PRO A 23 6.17 -15.75 15.30
CA PRO A 23 6.21 -15.93 16.75
C PRO A 23 6.76 -14.71 17.50
N LEU A 24 7.81 -14.08 16.97
CA LEU A 24 8.43 -12.88 17.54
C LEU A 24 7.45 -11.69 17.54
N TYR A 25 6.75 -11.43 16.45
CA TYR A 25 5.81 -10.30 16.41
C TYR A 25 4.57 -10.57 17.26
N THR A 26 4.09 -11.82 17.37
CA THR A 26 3.04 -12.20 18.32
C THR A 26 3.47 -11.92 19.76
N GLN A 27 4.71 -12.26 20.16
CA GLN A 27 5.26 -11.93 21.48
C GLN A 27 5.33 -10.41 21.73
N LEU A 28 5.58 -9.60 20.69
CA LEU A 28 5.57 -8.14 20.76
C LEU A 28 4.16 -7.51 20.72
N GLY A 29 3.11 -8.33 20.80
CA GLY A 29 1.71 -7.89 20.88
C GLY A 29 1.05 -7.55 19.53
N PHE A 30 1.60 -8.03 18.41
CA PHE A 30 0.96 -7.89 17.10
C PHE A 30 -0.06 -9.01 16.85
N VAL A 31 -1.26 -8.65 16.39
CA VAL A 31 -2.33 -9.60 16.05
C VAL A 31 -2.42 -9.82 14.55
N ALA A 32 -2.58 -11.07 14.13
CA ALA A 32 -2.69 -11.47 12.73
C ALA A 32 -3.99 -10.98 12.06
N ARG A 33 -3.86 -10.35 10.88
CA ARG A 33 -4.98 -9.77 10.11
C ARG A 33 -5.13 -10.23 8.67
N GLY A 34 -4.09 -10.80 8.05
CA GLY A 34 -4.13 -11.21 6.63
C GLY A 34 -2.77 -11.63 6.09
N GLN A 35 -2.73 -11.99 4.81
CA GLN A 35 -1.52 -12.39 4.08
C GLN A 35 -1.25 -11.45 2.91
N VAL A 36 -0.02 -10.94 2.80
CA VAL A 36 0.39 -10.12 1.65
C VAL A 36 0.98 -11.01 0.55
N SER A 37 0.18 -11.28 -0.48
CA SER A 37 0.65 -11.87 -1.74
C SER A 37 1.19 -10.79 -2.65
N GLN A 38 2.49 -10.60 -2.59
CA GLN A 38 3.26 -9.75 -3.48
C GLN A 38 3.34 -10.49 -4.87
N HIS A 39 2.93 -9.89 -6.02
CA HIS A 39 3.02 -10.40 -7.45
C HIS A 39 4.18 -9.84 -8.38
N GLN A 40 4.93 -10.65 -9.18
CA GLN A 40 6.04 -10.29 -10.12
C GLN A 40 6.06 -11.14 -11.38
N ALA A 41 6.42 -10.49 -12.49
CA ALA A 41 6.82 -11.11 -13.74
C ALA A 41 8.03 -10.35 -14.34
N VAL A 42 8.66 -10.97 -15.33
CA VAL A 42 9.45 -10.25 -16.34
C VAL A 42 8.51 -10.05 -17.52
N LEU A 43 8.35 -8.81 -18.01
CA LEU A 43 7.64 -8.55 -19.26
C LEU A 43 8.68 -8.64 -20.40
N PRO A 44 8.48 -9.53 -21.40
CA PRO A 44 9.28 -9.53 -22.61
C PRO A 44 9.15 -8.20 -23.37
N ALA A 45 10.14 -7.83 -24.19
CA ALA A 45 10.16 -6.56 -24.91
C ALA A 45 9.04 -6.47 -25.96
N GLU A 46 8.62 -7.63 -26.48
CA GLU A 46 7.50 -7.86 -27.39
C GLU A 46 6.12 -7.83 -26.70
N THR A 47 6.03 -7.50 -25.41
CA THR A 47 4.73 -7.39 -24.71
C THR A 47 3.92 -6.24 -25.28
N VAL A 48 2.92 -6.55 -26.10
CA VAL A 48 1.93 -5.59 -26.57
C VAL A 48 1.10 -5.11 -25.38
N LEU A 49 1.35 -3.86 -24.97
CA LEU A 49 0.49 -3.18 -24.01
C LEU A 49 -0.85 -2.87 -24.69
N ALA A 50 -1.96 -3.19 -24.02
CA ALA A 50 -3.28 -2.79 -24.48
C ALA A 50 -3.39 -1.26 -24.57
N THR A 51 -4.21 -0.77 -25.50
CA THR A 51 -4.52 0.66 -25.58
C THR A 51 -5.14 1.13 -24.27
N THR A 52 -4.75 2.34 -23.83
CA THR A 52 -5.31 2.97 -22.63
C THR A 52 -6.83 3.03 -22.73
N PRO A 53 -7.58 2.39 -21.82
CA PRO A 53 -9.04 2.41 -21.89
C PRO A 53 -9.62 3.82 -21.72
N VAL A 54 -10.83 4.03 -22.28
CA VAL A 54 -11.58 5.28 -22.06
C VAL A 54 -11.80 5.48 -20.56
N GLY A 55 -11.60 6.71 -20.09
CA GLY A 55 -11.67 7.06 -18.67
C GLY A 55 -10.40 6.76 -17.87
N VAL A 56 -9.28 6.38 -18.51
CA VAL A 56 -7.98 6.20 -17.84
C VAL A 56 -7.02 7.30 -18.27
N HIS A 57 -6.55 8.12 -17.30
CA HIS A 57 -5.69 9.28 -17.57
C HIS A 57 -4.53 9.42 -16.56
N PRO A 58 -3.42 10.09 -16.92
CA PRO A 58 -2.38 10.47 -15.96
C PRO A 58 -2.93 11.42 -14.90
N MET A 59 -2.67 11.14 -13.63
CA MET A 59 -3.23 11.85 -12.49
C MET A 59 -3.03 13.37 -12.57
N GLN A 60 -4.11 14.12 -12.37
CA GLN A 60 -4.12 15.57 -12.32
C GLN A 60 -4.23 16.09 -10.88
N ALA A 61 -3.93 17.38 -10.67
CA ALA A 61 -4.04 18.01 -9.36
C ALA A 61 -5.47 17.92 -8.76
N ALA A 62 -6.50 17.98 -9.61
CA ALA A 62 -7.90 17.85 -9.21
C ALA A 62 -8.26 16.45 -8.69
N ASP A 63 -7.61 15.39 -9.18
CA ASP A 63 -7.86 14.01 -8.75
C ASP A 63 -7.38 13.75 -7.31
N GLY A 64 -6.35 14.48 -6.86
CA GLY A 64 -5.55 14.12 -5.69
C GLY A 64 -6.34 14.00 -4.39
N GLU A 65 -7.36 14.84 -4.19
CA GLU A 65 -8.19 14.75 -3.00
C GLU A 65 -9.13 13.55 -3.05
N ARG A 66 -9.74 13.28 -4.21
CA ARG A 66 -10.60 12.12 -4.41
C ARG A 66 -9.81 10.81 -4.27
N VAL A 67 -8.57 10.77 -4.77
CA VAL A 67 -7.65 9.63 -4.60
C VAL A 67 -7.30 9.40 -3.13
N ARG A 68 -7.00 10.44 -2.34
CA ARG A 68 -6.75 10.31 -0.89
C ARG A 68 -7.96 9.77 -0.14
N GLN A 69 -9.17 10.23 -0.50
CA GLN A 69 -10.41 9.72 0.10
C GLN A 69 -10.69 8.26 -0.24
N LEU A 70 -10.42 7.83 -1.49
CA LEU A 70 -10.51 6.41 -1.89
C LEU A 70 -9.52 5.55 -1.08
N ASP A 71 -8.28 6.03 -0.90
CA ASP A 71 -7.24 5.33 -0.15
C ASP A 71 -7.59 5.17 1.35
N LEU A 72 -8.07 6.25 1.96
CA LEU A 72 -8.54 6.27 3.34
C LEU A 72 -9.74 5.34 3.53
N ALA A 73 -10.71 5.35 2.61
CA ALA A 73 -11.86 4.45 2.65
C ALA A 73 -11.46 2.97 2.47
N ALA A 74 -10.47 2.68 1.62
CA ALA A 74 -10.00 1.32 1.36
C ALA A 74 -9.11 0.74 2.48
N THR A 75 -8.40 1.58 3.23
CA THR A 75 -7.41 1.13 4.23
C THR A 75 -7.71 1.51 5.67
N GLY A 76 -8.58 2.49 5.92
CA GLY A 76 -8.85 3.04 7.25
C GLY A 76 -7.68 3.82 7.86
N ILE A 77 -6.66 4.17 7.07
CA ILE A 77 -5.43 4.84 7.52
C ILE A 77 -5.23 6.11 6.70
N ASP A 78 -4.94 7.24 7.33
CA ASP A 78 -4.48 8.42 6.61
C ASP A 78 -3.04 8.19 6.11
N ARG A 79 -2.91 7.97 4.80
CA ARG A 79 -1.64 7.77 4.10
C ARG A 79 -1.25 8.97 3.22
N THR A 80 -1.82 10.15 3.46
CA THR A 80 -1.61 11.37 2.67
C THR A 80 -0.13 11.67 2.41
N ALA A 81 0.72 11.60 3.44
CA ALA A 81 2.16 11.85 3.28
C ALA A 81 2.86 10.82 2.37
N LEU A 82 2.48 9.53 2.46
CA LEU A 82 2.99 8.47 1.60
C LEU A 82 2.53 8.66 0.16
N LEU A 83 1.24 8.97 -0.05
CA LEU A 83 0.67 9.22 -1.36
C LEU A 83 1.32 10.41 -2.05
N ASN A 84 1.48 11.53 -1.35
CA ASN A 84 2.16 12.72 -1.90
C ASN A 84 3.60 12.41 -2.33
N ALA A 85 4.36 11.65 -1.52
CA ALA A 85 5.71 11.22 -1.90
C ALA A 85 5.71 10.26 -3.10
N LEU A 86 4.69 9.40 -3.21
CA LEU A 86 4.54 8.43 -4.31
C LEU A 86 4.15 9.10 -5.63
N PHE A 87 3.29 10.13 -5.59
CA PHE A 87 2.92 10.95 -6.75
C PHE A 87 4.11 11.80 -7.25
N ALA A 88 4.99 12.26 -6.36
CA ALA A 88 6.20 13.00 -6.73
C ALA A 88 7.30 12.10 -7.31
N ALA A 89 7.33 10.80 -6.95
CA ALA A 89 8.41 9.87 -7.30
C ALA A 89 8.04 8.84 -8.38
N GLY A 90 6.86 8.93 -9.00
CA GLY A 90 6.41 7.96 -9.99
C GLY A 90 5.17 8.39 -10.78
N THR A 91 4.91 7.68 -11.87
CA THR A 91 3.74 7.87 -12.72
C THR A 91 2.50 7.32 -12.01
N THR A 92 1.47 8.15 -11.85
CA THR A 92 0.18 7.72 -11.33
C THR A 92 -0.90 7.88 -12.40
N MET A 93 -1.69 6.83 -12.60
CA MET A 93 -2.85 6.79 -13.49
C MET A 93 -4.12 6.75 -12.65
N VAL A 94 -5.17 7.41 -13.11
CA VAL A 94 -6.49 7.48 -12.49
C VAL A 94 -7.51 6.86 -13.43
N ILE A 95 -8.55 6.23 -12.86
CA ILE A 95 -9.74 5.77 -13.59
C ILE A 95 -10.92 6.64 -13.18
N ASP A 96 -11.43 7.47 -14.08
CA ASP A 96 -12.68 8.21 -13.94
C ASP A 96 -13.80 7.52 -14.73
N ARG A 97 -15.01 7.52 -14.18
CA ARG A 97 -16.23 6.96 -14.77
C ARG A 97 -17.33 8.02 -14.96
N GLY A 98 -16.96 9.29 -15.03
CA GLY A 98 -17.87 10.44 -15.19
C GLY A 98 -18.24 11.13 -13.88
N ALA A 99 -17.57 10.83 -12.77
CA ALA A 99 -17.86 11.37 -11.44
C ALA A 99 -16.58 11.72 -10.65
N GLY A 100 -15.46 11.92 -11.35
CA GLY A 100 -14.13 12.04 -10.76
C GLY A 100 -13.48 10.68 -10.48
N ALA A 101 -12.24 10.72 -9.98
CA ALA A 101 -11.45 9.54 -9.69
C ALA A 101 -12.24 8.46 -8.93
N SER A 102 -12.27 7.25 -9.50
CA SER A 102 -12.95 6.07 -8.96
C SER A 102 -11.97 4.93 -8.60
N ALA A 103 -10.77 4.95 -9.18
CA ALA A 103 -9.62 4.14 -8.79
C ALA A 103 -8.32 4.85 -9.22
N TYR A 104 -7.18 4.39 -8.70
CA TYR A 104 -5.86 4.88 -9.10
C TYR A 104 -4.83 3.73 -9.08
N ALA A 105 -3.72 3.90 -9.81
CA ALA A 105 -2.58 3.01 -9.80
C ALA A 105 -1.28 3.82 -9.98
N SER A 106 -0.27 3.55 -9.16
CA SER A 106 1.00 4.29 -9.16
C SER A 106 2.20 3.37 -9.40
N ALA A 107 3.09 3.74 -10.31
CA ALA A 107 4.32 3.03 -10.62
C ALA A 107 5.53 3.99 -10.59
N ARG A 108 6.55 3.65 -9.81
CA ARG A 108 7.86 4.33 -9.80
C ARG A 108 8.94 3.49 -10.50
N GLU A 109 10.03 4.11 -10.93
CA GLU A 109 11.20 3.38 -11.42
C GLU A 109 11.72 2.41 -10.35
N ARG A 110 12.05 1.16 -10.74
CA ARG A 110 12.27 0.01 -9.83
C ARG A 110 11.06 -0.41 -8.97
N SER A 111 9.83 -0.07 -9.38
CA SER A 111 8.66 -0.90 -9.09
C SER A 111 8.81 -2.21 -9.85
N LYS A 112 9.70 -3.09 -9.35
CA LYS A 112 9.39 -4.50 -9.48
C LYS A 112 8.05 -4.67 -8.77
N THR A 113 6.99 -4.96 -9.51
CA THR A 113 5.90 -5.79 -8.97
C THR A 113 6.65 -7.00 -8.39
N VAL A 114 6.60 -7.22 -7.07
CA VAL A 114 7.25 -8.27 -6.22
C VAL A 114 6.74 -9.72 -6.33
N LEU A 115 7.51 -10.78 -6.63
CA LEU A 115 7.26 -12.25 -6.55
C LEU A 115 7.41 -12.82 -5.16
N ARG A 116 6.57 -12.44 -4.20
CA ARG A 116 6.58 -13.15 -2.90
C ARG A 116 5.20 -13.52 -2.42
N ARG A 117 4.90 -14.80 -2.61
CA ARG A 117 4.10 -15.58 -1.66
C ARG A 117 4.91 -15.82 -0.37
N ALA A 118 5.37 -14.74 0.26
CA ALA A 118 5.78 -14.78 1.64
C ALA A 118 4.48 -14.92 2.44
N CYS A 119 4.24 -16.09 3.03
CA CYS A 119 3.15 -16.28 3.97
C CYS A 119 3.45 -15.39 5.19
N GLY A 120 2.92 -14.19 5.14
CA GLY A 120 3.38 -13.06 5.92
C GLY A 120 2.19 -12.38 6.56
N VAL A 121 2.11 -12.54 7.86
CA VAL A 121 1.00 -12.04 8.66
C VAL A 121 1.07 -10.51 8.76
N HIS A 122 -0.02 -9.85 8.37
CA HIS A 122 -0.26 -8.47 8.77
C HIS A 122 -0.46 -8.41 10.29
N GLY A 123 0.53 -7.88 10.99
CA GLY A 123 0.41 -7.58 12.41
C GLY A 123 -0.25 -6.22 12.62
N VAL A 124 -1.31 -6.14 13.42
CA VAL A 124 -1.84 -4.87 13.96
C VAL A 124 -1.67 -4.86 15.48
N ARG A 125 -1.01 -3.83 16.02
CA ARG A 125 -1.02 -3.51 17.44
C ARG A 125 -1.95 -2.30 17.67
N PRO A 126 -3.09 -2.45 18.37
CA PRO A 126 -4.01 -1.34 18.61
C PRO A 126 -3.44 -0.32 19.60
N SER A 127 -3.85 0.94 19.43
CA SER A 127 -3.58 2.00 20.40
C SER A 127 -4.19 1.66 21.76
N GLY A 128 -3.44 1.85 22.84
CA GLY A 128 -3.92 1.60 24.21
C GLY A 128 -3.65 0.21 24.79
N ALA A 129 -2.87 -0.64 24.11
CA ALA A 129 -2.31 -1.86 24.71
C ALA A 129 -1.26 -1.51 25.79
N ARG A 130 -1.75 -1.12 26.97
CA ARG A 130 -0.98 -0.96 28.21
C ARG A 130 -0.41 -2.32 28.63
N HIS A 131 0.85 -2.31 29.06
CA HIS A 131 1.36 -3.26 30.04
C HIS A 131 0.97 -2.76 31.43
#